data_AF-A0A959T0X8-F1
#
_entry.id   AF-A0A959T0X8-F1
#
_cell.length_a   1.000
_cell.length_b   1.000
_cell.length_c   1.000
_cell.angle_alpha   90.00
_cell.angle_beta   90.00
_cell.angle_gamma   90.00
#
_symmetry.space_group_name_H-M   'P 1'
#
loop_
_entity.id
_entity.type
_entity.pdbx_description
1 polymer ?
#
loop_
_entity_poly.entity_id
_entity_poly.type
_entity_poly.pdbx_seq_one_letter_code
_entity_poly.pdbx_strand_id
1 'polypeptide(L)'
;AGSLGDGSLSWSGTPVVPDPAIQCQTLGVAEEPVRSLIAHPNPTKEQMTLQGTYQQVLAFDALGRTVDLPVIRTQVDATLVDLSFLASGIYPIQAVDRAGNRYAGRVVVLP
;
A
#
# COMPACT_ATOMS: atom_id res chain seq x y z
N ALA A 1 39.64 8.93 37.20
CA ALA A 1 38.63 9.58 38.05
C ALA A 1 38.14 10.83 37.32
N GLY A 2 36.83 10.89 37.01
CA GLY A 2 36.10 12.03 36.43
C GLY A 2 36.36 12.29 34.94
N SER A 3 35.47 12.82 34.10
CA SER A 3 34.03 13.14 34.14
C SER A 3 33.66 13.57 32.71
N LEU A 4 32.46 13.23 32.22
CA LEU A 4 31.91 13.65 30.91
C LEU A 4 31.64 15.17 30.85
N GLY A 5 31.73 15.75 29.66
CA GLY A 5 31.31 17.11 29.32
C GLY A 5 31.24 17.30 27.81
N ASP A 6 30.01 17.28 27.29
CA ASP A 6 29.66 17.13 25.88
C ASP A 6 30.17 18.26 24.96
N GLY A 7 30.78 17.86 23.84
CA GLY A 7 31.31 18.77 22.83
C GLY A 7 30.20 19.50 22.06
N SER A 8 30.05 20.80 22.33
CA SER A 8 29.26 21.69 21.51
C SER A 8 29.97 21.94 20.17
N LEU A 9 29.50 21.32 19.08
CA LEU A 9 29.88 21.71 17.72
C LEU A 9 29.16 23.01 17.37
N SER A 10 29.90 24.12 17.39
CA SER A 10 29.41 25.42 16.94
C SER A 10 29.22 25.44 15.42
N TRP A 11 27.97 25.49 14.96
CA TRP A 11 27.66 25.80 13.56
C TRP A 11 27.79 27.31 13.34
N SER A 12 28.94 27.76 12.87
CA SER A 12 29.09 29.10 12.29
C SER A 12 28.70 29.07 10.81
N GLY A 13 27.40 28.91 10.53
CA GLY A 13 26.83 29.10 9.20
C GLY A 13 26.22 30.49 9.10
N THR A 14 26.75 31.34 8.23
CA THR A 14 26.03 32.55 7.80
C THR A 14 24.64 32.17 7.32
N PRO A 15 23.56 32.85 7.76
CA PRO A 15 22.21 32.54 7.29
C PRO A 15 22.17 32.74 5.78
N VAL A 16 21.97 31.66 5.03
CA VAL A 16 21.75 31.70 3.59
C VAL A 16 20.42 32.42 3.37
N VAL A 17 20.49 33.65 2.86
CA VAL A 17 19.31 34.38 2.41
C VAL A 17 18.70 33.56 1.26
N PRO A 18 17.43 33.12 1.33
CA PRO A 18 16.82 32.39 0.24
C PRO A 18 16.77 33.29 -1.00
N ASP A 19 17.40 32.85 -2.09
CA ASP A 19 17.27 33.50 -3.39
C ASP A 19 15.79 33.47 -3.82
N PRO A 20 15.14 34.62 -4.09
CA PRO A 20 13.74 34.65 -4.54
C PRO A 20 13.52 33.93 -5.87
N ALA A 21 14.57 33.56 -6.61
CA ALA A 21 14.49 32.77 -7.83
C ALA A 21 14.25 31.26 -7.59
N ILE A 22 14.55 30.74 -6.39
CA ILE A 22 14.34 29.31 -6.09
C ILE A 22 13.00 29.15 -5.37
N GLN A 23 11.93 29.08 -6.15
CA GLN A 23 10.65 28.61 -5.65
C GLN A 23 10.74 27.10 -5.44
N CYS A 24 10.93 26.66 -4.19
CA CYS A 24 10.69 25.28 -3.80
C CYS A 24 9.19 24.96 -3.98
N GLN A 25 8.79 24.57 -5.18
CA GLN A 25 7.46 24.04 -5.42
C GLN A 25 7.43 22.59 -4.91
N THR A 26 6.84 22.38 -3.74
CA THR A 26 6.29 21.07 -3.39
C THR A 26 5.17 20.77 -4.38
N LEU A 27 5.50 20.03 -5.45
CA LEU A 27 4.52 19.31 -6.24
C LEU A 27 3.86 18.30 -5.30
N GLY A 28 2.79 18.72 -4.64
CA GLY A 28 1.91 17.80 -3.93
C GLY A 28 1.35 16.84 -4.95
N VAL A 29 1.84 15.60 -4.97
CA VAL A 29 1.15 14.52 -5.67
C VAL A 29 -0.22 14.46 -5.02
N ALA A 30 -1.28 14.73 -5.78
CA ALA A 30 -2.63 14.56 -5.28
C ALA A 30 -2.79 13.08 -4.90
N GLU A 31 -2.75 12.80 -3.60
CA GLU A 31 -3.03 11.46 -3.08
C GLU A 31 -4.53 11.23 -3.27
N GLU A 32 -4.90 10.48 -4.32
CA GLU A 32 -6.27 10.00 -4.48
C GLU A 32 -6.66 9.20 -3.22
N PRO A 33 -7.86 9.43 -2.63
CA PRO A 33 -8.24 8.77 -1.39
C PRO A 33 -8.38 7.26 -1.62
N VAL A 34 -7.39 6.50 -1.16
CA VAL A 34 -7.40 5.04 -1.20
C VAL A 34 -8.39 4.53 -0.15
N ARG A 35 -9.43 3.84 -0.60
CA ARG A 35 -10.48 3.29 0.28
C ARG A 35 -10.05 1.94 0.84
N SER A 36 -10.53 1.58 2.04
CA SER A 36 -10.22 0.28 2.63
C SER A 36 -11.00 -0.84 1.95
N LEU A 37 -10.34 -1.97 1.70
CA LEU A 37 -10.96 -3.24 1.36
C LEU A 37 -11.42 -3.96 2.63
N ILE A 38 -12.63 -4.51 2.61
CA ILE A 38 -13.08 -5.48 3.61
C ILE A 38 -12.98 -6.86 2.98
N ALA A 39 -11.96 -7.61 3.39
CA ALA A 39 -11.75 -8.99 3.00
C ALA A 39 -12.20 -9.92 4.13
N HIS A 40 -13.01 -10.93 3.81
CA HIS A 40 -13.33 -11.99 4.75
C HIS A 40 -12.39 -13.17 4.47
N PRO A 41 -11.65 -13.67 5.47
CA PRO A 41 -10.81 -14.84 5.26
C PRO A 41 -11.72 -16.03 4.90
N ASN A 42 -11.49 -16.62 3.72
CA ASN A 42 -12.04 -17.93 3.39
C ASN A 42 -11.07 -18.99 3.95
N PRO A 43 -11.52 -20.00 4.70
CA PRO A 43 -10.64 -20.87 5.50
C PRO A 43 -9.75 -21.85 4.71
N THR A 44 -9.72 -21.78 3.37
CA THR A 44 -9.15 -22.85 2.53
C THR A 44 -7.95 -22.46 1.68
N LYS A 45 -7.20 -21.38 1.99
CA LYS A 45 -5.98 -20.95 1.27
C LYS A 45 -6.18 -20.48 -0.18
N GLU A 46 -7.09 -21.09 -0.91
CA GLU A 46 -7.22 -20.98 -2.36
C GLU A 46 -8.04 -19.77 -2.79
N GLN A 47 -8.85 -19.18 -1.91
CA GLN A 47 -9.79 -18.14 -2.30
C GLN A 47 -9.97 -17.08 -1.24
N MET A 48 -10.34 -15.89 -1.67
CA MET A 48 -10.76 -14.79 -0.80
C MET A 48 -12.00 -14.13 -1.37
N THR A 49 -12.90 -13.73 -0.48
CA THR A 49 -14.07 -12.94 -0.83
C THR A 49 -13.86 -11.50 -0.43
N LEU A 50 -13.86 -10.60 -1.40
CA LEU A 50 -13.88 -9.16 -1.22
C LEU A 50 -15.33 -8.68 -1.26
N GLN A 51 -15.75 -7.87 -0.27
CA GLN A 51 -17.05 -7.18 -0.36
C GLN A 51 -16.96 -6.06 -1.40
N GLY A 52 -17.86 -6.06 -2.37
CA GLY A 52 -17.88 -5.15 -3.51
C GLY A 52 -17.65 -5.86 -4.85
N THR A 53 -17.76 -5.09 -5.94
CA THR A 53 -17.55 -5.59 -7.31
C THR A 53 -16.30 -4.95 -7.91
N TYR A 54 -15.26 -5.75 -8.09
CA TYR A 54 -13.97 -5.32 -8.63
C TYR A 54 -13.71 -5.93 -10.01
N GLN A 55 -13.08 -5.15 -10.89
CA GLN A 55 -12.64 -5.62 -12.22
C GLN A 55 -11.21 -6.16 -12.18
N GLN A 56 -10.37 -5.60 -11.32
CA GLN A 56 -8.99 -5.99 -11.16
C GLN A 56 -8.63 -6.07 -9.69
N VAL A 57 -7.85 -7.07 -9.33
CA VAL A 57 -7.26 -7.22 -8.00
C VAL A 57 -5.78 -7.55 -8.16
N LEU A 58 -4.92 -6.79 -7.50
CA LEU A 58 -3.47 -6.93 -7.52
C LEU A 58 -2.99 -7.27 -6.12
N ALA A 59 -2.02 -8.17 -6.01
CA ALA A 59 -1.20 -8.36 -4.83
C ALA A 59 0.19 -7.77 -5.06
N PHE A 60 0.84 -7.37 -3.97
CA PHE A 60 2.23 -6.92 -3.99
C PHE A 60 3.06 -7.90 -3.16
N ASP A 61 4.17 -8.38 -3.74
CA ASP A 61 5.11 -9.20 -2.99
C ASP A 61 5.99 -8.35 -2.05
N ALA A 62 6.86 -9.00 -1.28
CA ALA A 62 7.77 -8.32 -0.35
C ALA A 62 8.77 -7.35 -1.03
N LEU A 63 8.94 -7.46 -2.35
CA LEU A 63 9.78 -6.58 -3.16
C LEU A 63 8.96 -5.48 -3.86
N GLY A 64 7.64 -5.41 -3.62
CA GLY A 64 6.73 -4.46 -4.24
C GLY A 64 6.34 -4.81 -5.68
N ARG A 65 6.65 -6.02 -6.16
CA ARG A 65 6.23 -6.46 -7.50
C ARG A 65 4.75 -6.80 -7.50
N THR A 66 4.07 -6.36 -8.55
CA THR A 66 2.64 -6.62 -8.75
C THR A 66 2.40 -8.04 -9.26
N VAL A 67 1.44 -8.72 -8.66
CA VAL A 67 0.93 -10.02 -9.07
C VAL A 67 -0.56 -9.87 -9.31
N ASP A 68 -1.03 -10.11 -10.53
CA ASP A 68 -2.46 -10.04 -10.84
C ASP A 68 -3.18 -11.24 -10.20
N LEU A 69 -4.21 -10.96 -9.41
CA LEU A 69 -5.01 -11.99 -8.76
C LEU A 69 -6.24 -12.31 -9.61
N PRO A 70 -6.37 -13.55 -10.11
CA PRO A 70 -7.51 -13.95 -10.93
C PRO A 70 -8.83 -13.77 -10.19
N VAL A 71 -9.73 -13.01 -10.79
CA VAL A 71 -11.13 -12.93 -10.34
C VAL A 71 -11.85 -14.19 -10.83
N ILE A 72 -12.25 -15.04 -9.89
CA ILE A 72 -12.96 -16.29 -10.19
C ILE A 72 -14.40 -15.97 -10.59
N ARG A 73 -15.10 -15.20 -9.76
CA ARG A 73 -16.50 -14.82 -9.94
C ARG A 73 -16.78 -13.47 -9.28
N THR A 74 -17.65 -12.71 -9.91
CA THR A 74 -18.23 -11.50 -9.32
C THR A 74 -19.73 -11.71 -9.18
N GLN A 75 -20.23 -11.58 -7.96
CA GLN A 75 -21.65 -11.58 -7.63
C GLN A 75 -22.09 -10.16 -7.23
N VAL A 76 -23.40 -9.98 -6.99
CA VAL A 76 -23.92 -8.74 -6.43
C VAL A 76 -23.22 -8.50 -5.08
N ASP A 77 -22.46 -7.41 -4.99
CA ASP A 77 -21.71 -6.97 -3.82
C ASP A 77 -20.59 -7.91 -3.32
N ALA A 78 -20.08 -8.83 -4.15
CA ALA A 78 -18.91 -9.63 -3.80
C ALA A 78 -18.06 -10.03 -5.00
N THR A 79 -16.73 -10.04 -4.80
CA THR A 79 -15.76 -10.56 -5.76
C THR A 79 -14.97 -11.68 -5.10
N LEU A 80 -15.02 -12.86 -5.71
CA LEU A 80 -14.26 -14.04 -5.32
C LEU A 80 -12.96 -14.07 -6.13
N VAL A 81 -11.84 -14.15 -5.42
CA VAL A 81 -10.48 -14.05 -5.97
C VAL A 81 -9.71 -15.33 -5.67
N ASP A 82 -8.94 -15.81 -6.63
CA ASP A 82 -8.04 -16.96 -6.48
C ASP A 82 -6.72 -16.54 -5.83
N LEU A 83 -6.31 -17.27 -4.80
CA LEU A 83 -5.06 -17.10 -4.06
C LEU A 83 -4.18 -18.36 -4.11
N SER A 84 -4.61 -19.42 -4.79
CA SER A 84 -3.98 -20.76 -4.75
C SER A 84 -2.51 -20.78 -5.17
N PHE A 85 -2.08 -19.83 -6.00
CA PHE A 85 -0.71 -19.71 -6.49
C PHE A 85 0.17 -18.81 -5.62
N LEU A 86 -0.39 -18.13 -4.61
CA LEU A 86 0.39 -17.35 -3.66
C LEU A 86 1.01 -18.27 -2.61
N ALA A 87 2.26 -17.99 -2.27
CA ALA A 87 2.88 -18.60 -1.11
C ALA A 87 2.20 -18.10 0.18
N SER A 88 2.39 -18.83 1.27
CA SER A 88 1.96 -18.35 2.59
C SER A 88 2.72 -17.07 2.96
N GLY A 89 2.01 -16.05 3.43
CA GLY A 89 2.57 -14.74 3.69
C GLY A 89 1.52 -13.65 3.86
N ILE A 90 1.99 -12.41 3.99
CA ILE A 90 1.14 -11.22 4.08
C ILE A 90 1.35 -10.41 2.80
N TYR A 91 0.26 -10.17 2.07
CA TYR A 91 0.29 -9.45 0.80
C TYR A 91 -0.55 -8.18 0.93
N PRO A 92 0.03 -6.98 0.72
CA PRO A 92 -0.75 -5.82 0.36
C PRO A 92 -1.53 -6.13 -0.92
N ILE A 93 -2.78 -5.70 -0.98
CA ILE A 93 -3.62 -5.85 -2.17
C ILE A 93 -4.24 -4.51 -2.57
N GLN A 94 -4.48 -4.36 -3.85
CA GLN A 94 -5.23 -3.26 -4.43
C GLN A 94 -6.35 -3.82 -5.31
N ALA A 95 -7.54 -3.26 -5.22
CA ALA A 95 -8.65 -3.59 -6.10
C ALA A 95 -9.16 -2.33 -6.80
N VAL A 96 -9.62 -2.50 -8.03
CA VAL A 96 -10.17 -1.42 -8.85
C VAL A 96 -11.58 -1.79 -9.28
N ASP A 97 -12.55 -0.92 -8.98
CA ASP A 97 -13.94 -1.11 -9.39
C ASP A 97 -14.18 -0.64 -10.84
N ARG A 98 -15.42 -0.84 -11.34
CA ARG A 98 -15.77 -0.43 -12.72
C ARG A 98 -15.69 1.08 -12.95
N ALA A 99 -15.80 1.89 -11.91
CA ALA A 99 -15.73 3.33 -11.97
C ALA A 99 -14.28 3.85 -11.86
N GLY A 100 -13.31 2.96 -11.71
CA GLY A 100 -11.89 3.30 -11.56
C GLY A 100 -11.48 3.66 -10.14
N ASN A 101 -12.39 3.54 -9.14
CA ASN A 101 -12.01 3.81 -7.76
C ASN A 101 -11.05 2.72 -7.28
N ARG A 102 -10.02 3.15 -6.55
CA ARG A 102 -8.98 2.27 -6.01
C ARG A 102 -9.24 2.00 -4.53
N TYR A 103 -9.13 0.73 -4.18
CA TYR A 103 -9.25 0.26 -2.81
C TYR A 103 -7.97 -0.50 -2.46
N ALA A 104 -7.49 -0.37 -1.23
CA ALA A 104 -6.34 -1.10 -0.75
C ALA A 104 -6.66 -1.86 0.53
N GLY A 105 -5.95 -2.95 0.73
CA GLY A 105 -6.10 -3.82 1.87
C GLY A 105 -4.88 -4.70 2.05
N ARG A 106 -5.02 -5.69 2.93
CA ARG A 106 -3.99 -6.67 3.21
C ARG A 106 -4.67 -8.02 3.31
N VAL A 107 -4.06 -9.05 2.75
CA VAL A 107 -4.51 -10.43 2.92
C VAL A 107 -3.41 -11.24 3.58
N VAL A 108 -3.79 -12.13 4.49
CA VAL A 108 -2.90 -13.09 5.11
C VAL A 108 -3.22 -14.45 4.52
N VAL A 109 -2.26 -15.01 3.78
CA VAL A 109 -2.33 -16.36 3.22
C VAL A 109 -1.64 -17.29 4.21
N LEU A 110 -2.42 -18.13 4.88
CA LEU A 110 -1.90 -19.11 5.84
C LEU A 110 -1.48 -20.39 5.11
N PRO A 111 -0.63 -21.26 5.71
CA PRO A 111 -0.30 -22.59 5.20
C PRO A 111 -1.47 -23.58 5.25
#